data_AF-A0A7K3WC76-F1
#
_entry.id   AF-A0A7K3WC76-F1
#
_cell.length_a   1.000
_cell.length_b   1.000
_cell.length_c   1.000
_cell.angle_alpha   90.00
_cell.angle_beta   90.00
_cell.angle_gamma   90.00
#
_symmetry.space_group_name_H-M   'P 1'
#
loop_
_entity.id
_entity.type
_entity.pdbx_description
1 polymer ?
#
loop_
_entity_poly.entity_id
_entity_poly.type
_entity_poly.pdbx_seq_one_letter_code
_entity_poly.pdbx_strand_id
1 'polypeptide(L)'
;MSTTDTRAERRAQLLDDPRFERYRNPRSRRWLAATLVGLLVAEALVLAVIDRAPVPAVIALGVIVVAFVLCLGALKSTTRGVEELPGEVLDERQWQLRGEAYARSYRIGFGLLTAALAVVAVWLVADWPAPGAGVVTAAVLLPFHVGLVLPTLVTATTREL
;
A
#
# COMPACT_ATOMS: atom_id res chain seq x y z
N MET A 1 16.27 -11.24 37.38
CA MET A 1 15.15 -10.29 37.19
C MET A 1 15.32 -9.72 35.79
N SER A 2 14.67 -10.33 34.80
CA SER A 2 14.82 -10.08 33.36
C SER A 2 14.01 -8.87 32.92
N THR A 3 14.65 -7.86 32.38
CA THR A 3 13.99 -6.66 31.81
C THR A 3 13.24 -6.92 30.50
N THR A 4 13.40 -8.13 29.93
CA THR A 4 12.84 -8.56 28.64
C THR A 4 11.31 -8.73 28.67
N ASP A 5 10.75 -9.19 29.79
CA ASP A 5 9.31 -9.47 29.95
C ASP A 5 8.46 -8.22 29.68
N THR A 6 8.89 -7.06 30.19
CA THR A 6 8.11 -5.82 30.09
C THR A 6 7.99 -5.20 28.69
N ARG A 7 8.84 -5.59 27.73
CA ARG A 7 8.75 -5.13 26.32
C ARG A 7 7.91 -6.07 25.48
N ALA A 8 8.08 -7.37 25.68
CA ALA A 8 7.29 -8.41 25.00
C ALA A 8 5.82 -8.34 25.46
N GLU A 9 5.56 -8.21 26.76
CA GLU A 9 4.20 -8.05 27.31
C GLU A 9 3.53 -6.75 26.85
N ARG A 10 4.26 -5.63 26.80
CA ARG A 10 3.71 -4.37 26.24
C ARG A 10 3.37 -4.50 24.75
N ARG A 11 4.16 -5.27 24.00
CA ARG A 11 3.90 -5.52 22.58
C ARG A 11 2.71 -6.46 22.37
N ALA A 12 2.53 -7.44 23.26
CA ALA A 12 1.37 -8.33 23.29
C ALA A 12 0.08 -7.57 23.66
N GLN A 13 0.13 -6.66 24.65
CA GLN A 13 -1.02 -5.81 25.01
C GLN A 13 -1.42 -4.83 23.89
N LEU A 14 -0.46 -4.37 23.08
CA LEU A 14 -0.74 -3.59 21.86
C LEU A 14 -1.31 -4.44 20.71
N LEU A 15 -1.10 -5.76 20.73
CA LEU A 15 -1.68 -6.71 19.77
C LEU A 15 -3.12 -7.07 20.14
N ASP A 16 -3.46 -7.05 21.43
CA ASP A 16 -4.81 -7.28 21.98
C ASP A 16 -5.67 -6.00 22.11
N ASP A 17 -5.29 -4.89 21.48
CA ASP A 17 -6.09 -3.65 21.55
C ASP A 17 -7.46 -3.84 20.85
N PRO A 18 -8.58 -3.82 21.60
CA PRO A 18 -9.92 -4.10 21.07
C PRO A 18 -10.40 -3.05 20.06
N ARG A 19 -9.74 -1.88 20.00
CA ARG A 19 -10.07 -0.81 19.04
C ARG A 19 -9.90 -1.24 17.58
N PHE A 20 -9.07 -2.25 17.31
CA PHE A 20 -8.83 -2.77 15.95
C PHE A 20 -9.62 -4.04 15.60
N GLU A 21 -10.36 -4.63 16.54
CA GLU A 21 -11.21 -5.81 16.27
C GLU A 21 -12.25 -5.56 15.18
N ARG A 22 -12.76 -4.32 15.08
CA ARG A 22 -13.73 -3.91 14.04
C ARG A 22 -13.21 -4.11 12.62
N TYR A 23 -11.89 -4.08 12.43
CA TYR A 23 -11.23 -4.25 11.13
C TYR A 23 -10.73 -5.67 10.87
N ARG A 24 -10.89 -6.59 11.84
CA ARG A 24 -10.54 -8.01 11.70
C ARG A 24 -11.48 -8.75 10.73
N ASN A 25 -12.60 -8.14 10.36
CA ASN A 25 -13.53 -8.69 9.38
C ASN A 25 -12.95 -8.65 7.95
N PRO A 26 -13.00 -9.77 7.19
CA PRO A 26 -12.43 -9.85 5.84
C PRO A 26 -13.12 -8.90 4.86
N ARG A 27 -14.38 -8.52 5.11
CA ARG A 27 -15.07 -7.46 4.35
C ARG A 27 -14.46 -6.08 4.59
N SER A 28 -14.22 -5.70 5.84
CA SER A 28 -13.61 -4.42 6.19
C SER A 28 -12.20 -4.29 5.61
N ARG A 29 -11.42 -5.38 5.65
CA ARG A 29 -10.08 -5.45 5.07
C ARG A 29 -10.08 -5.23 3.55
N ARG A 30 -11.04 -5.84 2.84
CA ARG A 30 -11.23 -5.61 1.38
C ARG A 30 -11.68 -4.19 1.06
N TRP A 31 -12.57 -3.62 1.87
CA TRP A 31 -12.99 -2.23 1.71
C TRP A 31 -11.83 -1.26 1.92
N LEU A 32 -11.00 -1.46 2.95
CA LEU A 32 -9.80 -0.65 3.16
C LEU A 32 -8.82 -0.77 1.98
N ALA A 33 -8.58 -1.99 1.48
CA ALA A 33 -7.76 -2.20 0.30
C ALA A 33 -8.34 -1.49 -0.94
N ALA A 34 -9.65 -1.59 -1.17
CA ALA A 34 -10.33 -0.91 -2.27
C ALA A 34 -10.27 0.62 -2.13
N THR A 35 -10.44 1.15 -0.92
CA THR A 35 -10.30 2.59 -0.63
C THR A 35 -8.88 3.06 -0.94
N LEU A 36 -7.86 2.29 -0.55
CA LEU A 36 -6.47 2.66 -0.80
C LEU A 36 -6.13 2.65 -2.30
N VAL A 37 -6.65 1.67 -3.05
CA VAL A 37 -6.58 1.67 -4.51
C VAL A 37 -7.31 2.88 -5.10
N GLY A 38 -8.50 3.21 -4.59
CA GLY A 38 -9.26 4.38 -4.99
C GLY A 38 -8.51 5.70 -4.75
N LEU A 39 -7.77 5.80 -3.64
CA LEU A 39 -6.93 6.96 -3.33
C LEU A 39 -5.75 7.09 -4.31
N LEU A 40 -5.11 5.98 -4.71
CA LEU A 40 -4.05 5.99 -5.73
C LEU A 40 -4.60 6.44 -7.10
N VAL A 41 -5.81 5.99 -7.46
CA VAL A 41 -6.47 6.45 -8.70
C VAL A 41 -6.82 7.93 -8.60
N ALA A 42 -7.34 8.39 -7.47
CA ALA A 42 -7.64 9.81 -7.25
C ALA A 42 -6.37 10.67 -7.32
N GLU A 43 -5.26 10.22 -6.71
CA GLU A 43 -3.95 10.88 -6.80
C GLU A 43 -3.51 11.03 -8.26
N ALA A 44 -3.59 9.95 -9.05
CA ALA A 44 -3.26 9.97 -10.47
C ALA A 44 -4.09 10.99 -11.26
N LEU A 45 -5.41 11.03 -11.01
CA LEU A 45 -6.32 11.96 -11.68
C LEU A 45 -6.04 13.42 -11.31
N VAL A 46 -5.76 13.69 -10.04
CA VAL A 46 -5.40 15.04 -9.58
C VAL A 46 -4.08 15.50 -10.20
N LEU A 47 -3.06 14.63 -10.23
CA LEU A 47 -1.79 14.94 -10.87
C LEU A 47 -1.94 15.15 -12.39
N ALA A 48 -2.84 14.44 -13.06
CA ALA A 48 -3.09 14.62 -14.49
C ALA A 48 -3.71 15.99 -14.84
N VAL A 49 -4.32 16.67 -13.88
CA VAL A 49 -4.95 18.00 -14.08
C VAL A 49 -4.24 19.14 -13.36
N ILE A 50 -3.13 18.87 -12.66
CA ILE A 50 -2.42 19.86 -11.84
C ILE A 50 -2.00 21.09 -12.64
N ASP A 51 -1.60 20.91 -13.90
CA ASP A 51 -1.17 21.99 -14.78
C ASP A 51 -2.32 22.96 -15.14
N ARG A 52 -3.58 22.50 -15.07
CA ARG A 52 -4.77 23.32 -15.35
C ARG A 52 -5.29 24.05 -14.12
N ALA A 53 -5.10 23.47 -12.93
CA ALA A 53 -5.69 23.98 -11.70
C ALA A 53 -4.75 23.69 -10.50
N PRO A 54 -3.60 24.38 -10.41
CA PRO A 54 -2.53 24.00 -9.49
C PRO A 54 -2.92 24.14 -8.02
N VAL A 55 -3.57 25.24 -7.65
CA VAL A 55 -4.00 25.50 -6.26
C VAL A 55 -4.99 24.44 -5.76
N PRO A 56 -6.14 24.19 -6.42
CA PRO A 56 -7.07 23.16 -5.94
C PRO A 56 -6.48 21.75 -6.03
N ALA A 57 -5.60 21.47 -7.00
CA ALA A 57 -4.92 20.18 -7.10
C ALA A 57 -3.97 19.92 -5.92
N VAL A 58 -3.20 20.92 -5.50
CA VAL A 58 -2.32 20.81 -4.31
C VAL A 58 -3.14 20.59 -3.04
N ILE A 59 -4.25 21.31 -2.88
CA ILE A 59 -5.16 21.10 -1.74
C ILE A 59 -5.73 19.68 -1.75
N ALA A 60 -6.20 19.21 -2.92
CA ALA A 60 -6.72 17.85 -3.08
C ALA A 60 -5.66 16.78 -2.78
N LEU A 61 -4.42 16.96 -3.26
CA LEU A 61 -3.30 16.09 -2.94
C LEU A 61 -3.03 16.03 -1.44
N GLY A 62 -3.05 17.18 -0.73
CA GLY A 62 -2.90 17.21 0.71
C GLY A 62 -3.95 16.37 1.43
N VAL A 63 -5.23 16.47 1.02
CA VAL A 63 -6.32 15.67 1.58
C VAL A 63 -6.15 14.18 1.27
N ILE A 64 -5.76 13.85 0.03
CA ILE A 64 -5.52 12.47 -0.40
C ILE A 64 -4.38 11.85 0.41
N VAL A 65 -3.27 12.55 0.61
CA VAL A 65 -2.12 12.07 1.38
C VAL A 65 -2.52 11.78 2.84
N VAL A 66 -3.28 12.67 3.48
CA VAL A 66 -3.78 12.42 4.84
C VAL A 66 -4.68 11.20 4.88
N ALA A 67 -5.64 11.09 3.95
CA ALA A 67 -6.52 9.93 3.86
C ALA A 67 -5.75 8.63 3.59
N PHE A 68 -4.70 8.71 2.76
CA PHE A 68 -3.84 7.58 2.40
C PHE A 68 -3.06 7.07 3.60
N VAL A 69 -2.44 7.96 4.37
CA VAL A 69 -1.71 7.59 5.59
C VAL A 69 -2.64 6.94 6.62
N LEU A 70 -3.84 7.49 6.82
CA LEU A 70 -4.82 6.92 7.74
C LEU A 70 -5.32 5.55 7.27
N CYS A 71 -5.65 5.41 5.99
CA CYS A 71 -6.12 4.15 5.41
C CYS A 71 -5.03 3.09 5.44
N LEU A 72 -3.79 3.46 5.13
CA LEU A 72 -2.62 2.59 5.21
C LEU A 72 -2.38 2.13 6.64
N GLY A 73 -2.40 3.04 7.62
CA GLY A 73 -2.24 2.69 9.04
C GLY A 73 -3.32 1.73 9.53
N ALA A 74 -4.58 1.95 9.13
CA ALA A 74 -5.68 1.05 9.43
C ALA A 74 -5.54 -0.32 8.74
N LEU A 75 -5.02 -0.36 7.50
CA LEU A 75 -4.77 -1.62 6.82
C LEU A 75 -3.62 -2.39 7.48
N LYS A 76 -2.52 -1.71 7.81
CA LYS A 76 -1.37 -2.31 8.50
C LYS A 76 -1.73 -2.84 9.88
N SER A 77 -2.63 -2.19 10.62
CA SER A 77 -3.08 -2.75 11.91
C SER A 77 -3.83 -4.08 11.74
N THR A 78 -4.54 -4.28 10.63
CA THR A 78 -5.19 -5.57 10.32
C THR A 78 -4.23 -6.67 9.88
N THR A 79 -3.11 -6.32 9.24
CA THR A 79 -2.11 -7.27 8.73
C THR A 79 -0.91 -7.41 9.67
N ARG A 80 -0.90 -6.69 10.80
CA ARG A 80 0.19 -6.62 11.79
C ARG A 80 0.65 -7.98 12.29
N GLY A 81 -0.30 -8.89 12.55
CA GLY A 81 -0.01 -10.24 13.02
C GLY A 81 0.78 -11.07 12.00
N VAL A 82 0.79 -10.69 10.73
CA VAL A 82 1.45 -11.43 9.66
C VAL A 82 2.68 -10.70 9.15
N GLU A 83 2.70 -9.37 9.19
CA GLU A 83 3.84 -8.57 8.71
C GLU A 83 4.85 -8.19 9.81
N GLU A 84 4.41 -7.97 11.05
CA GLU A 84 5.25 -7.39 12.12
C GLU A 84 5.70 -8.38 13.20
N LEU A 85 5.18 -9.62 13.20
CA LEU A 85 5.65 -10.65 14.13
C LEU A 85 7.09 -11.09 13.79
N PRO A 86 7.99 -11.16 14.79
CA PRO A 86 9.33 -11.72 14.61
C PRO A 86 9.28 -13.12 14.03
N GLY A 87 10.23 -13.47 13.16
CA GLY A 87 10.28 -14.81 12.53
C GLY A 87 10.33 -15.97 13.54
N GLU A 88 10.88 -15.72 14.72
CA GLU A 88 11.05 -16.68 15.82
C GLU A 88 9.73 -17.10 16.49
N VAL A 89 8.66 -16.30 16.34
CA VAL A 89 7.32 -16.60 16.91
C VAL A 89 6.31 -17.00 15.83
N LEU A 90 6.73 -17.07 14.57
CA LEU A 90 5.87 -17.54 13.48
C LEU A 90 5.95 -19.05 13.38
N ASP A 91 4.79 -19.67 13.25
CA ASP A 91 4.72 -21.07 12.83
C ASP A 91 5.21 -21.21 11.38
N GLU A 92 5.67 -22.41 10.99
CA GLU A 92 6.19 -22.71 9.66
C GLU A 92 5.19 -22.30 8.56
N ARG A 93 3.90 -22.53 8.81
CA ARG A 93 2.81 -22.11 7.91
C ARG A 93 2.72 -20.59 7.76
N GLN A 94 2.87 -19.83 8.84
CA GLN A 94 2.78 -18.37 8.79
C GLN A 94 4.00 -17.76 8.08
N TRP A 95 5.16 -18.40 8.23
CA TRP A 95 6.38 -18.00 7.52
C TRP A 95 6.25 -18.22 6.00
N GLN A 96 5.70 -19.35 5.58
CA GLN A 96 5.40 -19.63 4.17
C GLN A 96 4.38 -18.65 3.59
N LEU A 97 3.27 -18.38 4.30
CA LEU A 97 2.27 -17.41 3.86
C LEU A 97 2.84 -15.99 3.69
N ARG A 98 3.71 -15.56 4.60
CA ARG A 98 4.43 -14.28 4.47
C ARG A 98 5.31 -14.28 3.22
N GLY A 99 6.11 -15.33 3.03
CA GLY A 99 6.99 -15.48 1.86
C GLY A 99 6.22 -15.44 0.54
N GLU A 100 5.10 -16.16 0.45
CA GLU A 100 4.22 -16.16 -0.72
C GLU A 100 3.60 -14.78 -0.99
N ALA A 101 3.18 -14.06 0.06
CA ALA A 101 2.64 -12.72 -0.07
C ALA A 101 3.67 -11.74 -0.64
N TYR A 102 4.91 -11.77 -0.14
CA TYR A 102 6.00 -10.95 -0.68
C TYR A 102 6.39 -11.36 -2.10
N ALA A 103 6.49 -12.66 -2.39
CA ALA A 103 6.79 -13.14 -3.73
C ALA A 103 5.71 -12.68 -4.73
N ARG A 104 4.43 -12.76 -4.34
CA ARG A 104 3.31 -12.26 -5.15
C ARG A 104 3.36 -10.75 -5.31
N SER A 105 3.66 -9.98 -4.27
CA SER A 105 3.82 -8.53 -4.39
C SER A 105 4.95 -8.17 -5.36
N TYR A 106 6.11 -8.83 -5.27
CA TYR A 106 7.21 -8.60 -6.22
C TYR A 106 6.82 -8.93 -7.66
N ARG A 107 6.10 -10.05 -7.90
CA ARG A 107 5.62 -10.40 -9.24
C ARG A 107 4.66 -9.36 -9.80
N ILE A 108 3.72 -8.88 -8.98
CA ILE A 108 2.78 -7.82 -9.39
C ILE A 108 3.54 -6.52 -9.65
N GLY A 109 4.45 -6.12 -8.75
CA GLY A 109 5.25 -4.91 -8.90
C GLY A 109 6.13 -4.93 -10.15
N PHE A 110 6.76 -6.07 -10.44
CA PHE A 110 7.51 -6.28 -11.67
C PHE A 110 6.63 -6.21 -12.91
N GLY A 111 5.43 -6.82 -12.88
CA GLY A 111 4.45 -6.73 -13.95
C GLY A 111 3.99 -5.29 -14.21
N LEU A 112 3.72 -4.52 -13.15
CA LEU A 112 3.36 -3.10 -13.26
C LEU A 112 4.50 -2.24 -13.82
N LEU A 113 5.73 -2.47 -13.36
CA LEU A 113 6.92 -1.79 -13.91
C LEU A 113 7.09 -2.12 -15.40
N THR A 114 6.94 -3.39 -15.77
CA THR A 114 7.01 -3.83 -17.17
C THR A 114 5.93 -3.15 -18.02
N ALA A 115 4.70 -3.08 -17.52
CA ALA A 115 3.61 -2.39 -18.18
C ALA A 115 3.89 -0.87 -18.32
N ALA A 116 4.42 -0.23 -17.29
CA ALA A 116 4.82 1.18 -17.35
C ALA A 116 5.90 1.43 -18.41
N LEU A 117 6.94 0.58 -18.47
CA LEU A 117 7.97 0.66 -19.49
C LEU A 117 7.41 0.43 -20.91
N ALA A 118 6.47 -0.50 -21.07
CA ALA A 118 5.80 -0.73 -22.34
C ALA A 118 4.99 0.49 -22.80
N VAL A 119 4.30 1.17 -21.88
CA VAL A 119 3.59 2.43 -22.18
C VAL A 119 4.56 3.51 -22.63
N VAL A 120 5.70 3.66 -21.95
CA VAL A 120 6.76 4.61 -22.37
C VAL A 120 7.30 4.26 -23.76
N ALA A 121 7.58 2.98 -24.02
CA ALA A 121 8.07 2.53 -25.33
C ALA A 121 7.07 2.83 -26.45
N VAL A 122 5.78 2.55 -26.23
CA VAL A 122 4.71 2.88 -27.19
C VAL A 122 4.62 4.39 -27.42
N TRP A 123 4.71 5.19 -26.36
CA TRP A 123 4.66 6.67 -26.46
C TRP A 123 5.79 7.21 -27.34
N LEU A 124 7.01 6.69 -27.14
CA LEU A 124 8.18 7.08 -27.91
C LEU A 124 8.10 6.63 -29.38
N VAL A 125 7.62 5.42 -29.64
CA VAL A 125 7.44 4.90 -31.02
C VAL A 125 6.34 5.66 -31.76
N ALA A 126 5.29 6.07 -31.05
CA ALA A 126 4.19 6.85 -31.62
C ALA A 126 4.53 8.33 -31.87
N ASP A 127 5.73 8.78 -31.48
CA ASP A 127 6.19 10.16 -31.58
C ASP A 127 5.19 11.17 -30.99
N TRP A 128 4.57 10.78 -29.86
CA TRP A 128 3.61 11.64 -29.18
C TRP A 128 4.32 12.78 -28.44
N PRO A 129 3.66 13.95 -28.32
CA PRO A 129 4.25 15.10 -27.64
C PRO A 129 4.65 14.76 -26.21
N ALA A 130 5.67 15.46 -25.71
CA ALA A 130 6.13 15.29 -24.35
C ALA A 130 4.97 15.50 -23.35
N PRO A 131 4.77 14.58 -22.40
CA PRO A 131 3.71 14.70 -21.41
C PRO A 131 3.94 15.92 -20.51
N GLY A 132 2.85 16.50 -20.00
CA GLY A 132 2.89 17.59 -19.03
C GLY A 132 3.58 17.19 -17.72
N ALA A 133 4.04 18.19 -16.95
CA ALA A 133 4.78 17.98 -15.72
C ALA A 133 4.00 17.16 -14.68
N GLY A 134 2.67 17.31 -14.65
CA GLY A 134 1.79 16.51 -13.79
C GLY A 134 1.84 15.01 -14.09
N VAL A 135 1.85 14.64 -15.37
CA VAL A 135 1.91 13.24 -15.82
C VAL A 135 3.27 12.63 -15.50
N VAL A 136 4.35 13.39 -15.72
CA VAL A 136 5.71 12.94 -15.37
C VAL A 136 5.83 12.74 -13.86
N THR A 137 5.30 13.67 -13.06
CA THR A 137 5.26 13.56 -11.60
C THR A 137 4.48 12.31 -11.16
N ALA A 138 3.31 12.04 -11.76
CA ALA A 138 2.51 10.85 -11.49
C ALA A 138 3.27 9.56 -11.83
N ALA A 139 4.00 9.54 -12.96
CA ALA A 139 4.78 8.39 -13.39
C ALA A 139 5.94 8.05 -12.44
N VAL A 140 6.36 8.98 -11.58
CA VAL A 140 7.40 8.76 -10.56
C VAL A 140 6.80 8.46 -9.18
N LEU A 141 5.81 9.26 -8.74
CA LEU A 141 5.24 9.12 -7.40
C LEU A 141 4.36 7.87 -7.25
N LEU A 142 3.53 7.55 -8.25
CA LEU A 142 2.60 6.43 -8.14
C LEU A 142 3.33 5.09 -8.00
N PRO A 143 4.38 4.77 -8.79
CA PRO A 143 5.13 3.53 -8.56
C PRO A 143 5.75 3.44 -7.17
N PHE A 144 6.21 4.56 -6.62
CA PHE A 144 6.74 4.62 -5.26
C PHE A 144 5.65 4.31 -4.22
N HIS A 145 4.49 4.97 -4.29
CA HIS A 145 3.37 4.69 -3.39
C HIS A 145 2.85 3.27 -3.56
N VAL A 146 2.67 2.79 -4.80
CA VAL A 146 2.27 1.41 -5.09
C VAL A 146 3.26 0.44 -4.46
N GLY A 147 4.56 0.61 -4.66
CA GLY A 147 5.60 -0.25 -4.09
C GLY A 147 5.56 -0.29 -2.56
N LEU A 148 5.26 0.83 -1.91
CA LEU A 148 5.14 0.91 -0.46
C LEU A 148 3.95 0.09 0.07
N VAL A 149 2.81 0.10 -0.62
CA VAL A 149 1.58 -0.53 -0.12
C VAL A 149 1.31 -1.92 -0.69
N LEU A 150 1.99 -2.31 -1.77
CA LEU A 150 1.73 -3.56 -2.47
C LEU A 150 1.79 -4.80 -1.56
N PRO A 151 2.80 -4.96 -0.66
CA PRO A 151 2.83 -6.10 0.24
C PRO A 151 1.60 -6.14 1.14
N THR A 152 1.22 -4.99 1.71
CA THR A 152 0.06 -4.85 2.59
C THR A 152 -1.28 -5.06 1.87
N LEU A 153 -1.39 -4.67 0.60
CA LEU A 153 -2.56 -4.98 -0.23
C LEU A 153 -2.67 -6.48 -0.53
N VAL A 154 -1.55 -7.13 -0.83
CA VAL A 154 -1.51 -8.56 -1.14
C VAL A 154 -1.84 -9.39 0.12
N THR A 155 -1.26 -9.07 1.27
CA THR A 155 -1.60 -9.73 2.54
C THR A 155 -3.08 -9.50 2.88
N ALA A 156 -3.58 -8.26 2.76
CA ALA A 156 -4.98 -7.93 2.98
C ALA A 156 -5.96 -8.67 2.06
N THR A 157 -5.56 -9.07 0.86
CA THR A 157 -6.46 -9.74 -0.10
C THR A 157 -6.37 -11.26 -0.07
N THR A 158 -5.33 -11.81 0.56
CA THR A 158 -5.12 -13.25 0.72
C THR A 158 -6.15 -13.84 1.70
N ARG A 159 -6.94 -14.82 1.26
CA ARG A 159 -8.09 -15.36 2.02
C ARG A 159 -7.71 -16.20 3.24
N GLU A 160 -6.44 -16.57 3.37
CA GLU A 160 -5.95 -17.56 4.35
C GLU A 160 -5.43 -16.96 5.66
N LEU A 161 -5.63 -15.65 5.86
CA LEU A 161 -5.32 -14.92 7.10
C LEU A 161 -6.59 -14.58 7.85
#